data_AF-A0A7R9RMV9-F1
#
_entry.id   AF-A0A7R9RMV9-F1
#
_cell.length_a   1.000
_cell.length_b   1.000
_cell.length_c   1.000
_cell.angle_alpha   90.00
_cell.angle_beta   90.00
_cell.angle_gamma   90.00
#
_symmetry.space_group_name_H-M   'P 1'
#
loop_
_entity.id
_entity.type
_entity.pdbx_description
1 polymer ?
#
loop_
_entity_poly.entity_id
_entity_poly.type
_entity_poly.pdbx_seq_one_letter_code
_entity_poly.pdbx_strand_id
1 'polypeptide(L)'
;KFQKRLEILKEFFMISVEFLKLEKVEIGGLKGKALSSQMMSVYDNFFDHYSLYSNKTYDCLDPGDDGFMEDYEEFLALVDDLDQRIITVLCFAFDDCNSPESVFKLLYLFNNMLE
;
A
#
# COMPACT_ATOMS: atom_id res chain seq x y z
N LYS A 1 -16.07 -22.02 -4.60
CA LYS A 1 -16.25 -20.90 -3.63
C LYS A 1 -15.09 -20.83 -2.63
N PHE A 2 -14.80 -21.89 -1.87
CA PHE A 2 -13.62 -21.94 -0.97
C PHE A 2 -12.28 -21.61 -1.65
N GLN A 3 -11.96 -22.25 -2.78
CA GLN A 3 -10.72 -21.96 -3.52
C GLN A 3 -10.62 -20.47 -3.93
N LYS A 4 -11.73 -19.86 -4.36
CA LYS A 4 -11.76 -18.44 -4.73
C LYS A 4 -11.45 -17.54 -3.52
N ARG A 5 -11.94 -17.90 -2.33
CA ARG A 5 -11.63 -17.19 -1.08
C ARG A 5 -10.15 -17.33 -0.69
N LEU A 6 -9.54 -18.50 -0.91
CA LEU A 6 -8.10 -18.68 -0.74
C LEU A 6 -7.28 -17.80 -1.69
N GLU A 7 -7.70 -17.70 -2.95
CA GLU A 7 -7.06 -16.80 -3.93
C GLU A 7 -7.15 -15.33 -3.49
N ILE A 8 -8.32 -14.91 -3.01
CA ILE A 8 -8.55 -13.57 -2.47
C ILE A 8 -7.68 -13.29 -1.23
N LEU A 9 -7.60 -14.23 -0.29
CA LEU A 9 -6.74 -14.09 0.89
C LEU A 9 -5.26 -13.97 0.50
N LYS A 10 -4.82 -14.77 -0.48
CA LYS A 10 -3.46 -14.66 -1.01
C LYS A 10 -3.20 -13.27 -1.57
N GLU A 11 -4.13 -12.74 -2.36
CA GLU A 11 -4.05 -11.40 -2.93
C GLU A 11 -4.03 -10.31 -1.84
N PHE A 12 -4.92 -10.40 -0.86
CA PHE A 12 -4.95 -9.52 0.31
C PHE A 12 -3.59 -9.47 1.03
N PHE A 13 -3.01 -10.63 1.34
CA PHE A 13 -1.70 -10.69 2.01
C PHE A 13 -0.56 -10.20 1.14
N MET A 14 -0.59 -10.48 -0.17
CA MET A 14 0.41 -9.94 -1.10
C MET A 14 0.39 -8.41 -1.10
N ILE A 15 -0.79 -7.81 -1.29
CA ILE A 15 -0.96 -6.35 -1.24
C ILE A 15 -0.49 -5.81 0.10
N SER A 16 -0.87 -6.46 1.21
CA SER A 16 -0.49 -6.01 2.55
C SER A 16 1.01 -5.99 2.75
N VAL A 17 1.73 -7.01 2.27
CA VAL A 17 3.20 -7.06 2.34
C VAL A 17 3.83 -5.91 1.57
N GLU A 18 3.29 -5.55 0.39
CA GLU A 18 3.79 -4.38 -0.38
C GLU A 18 3.61 -3.07 0.39
N PHE A 19 2.41 -2.83 0.93
CA PHE A 19 2.15 -1.61 1.71
C PHE A 19 2.97 -1.52 2.99
N LEU A 20 3.27 -2.64 3.65
CA LEU A 20 4.12 -2.66 4.85
C LEU A 20 5.56 -2.22 4.56
N LYS A 21 6.04 -2.30 3.32
CA LYS A 21 7.38 -1.79 2.95
C LYS A 21 7.47 -0.26 3.02
N LEU A 22 6.34 0.43 2.93
CA LEU A 22 6.28 1.90 2.97
C LEU A 22 6.73 2.48 4.32
N GLU A 23 6.69 1.71 5.41
CA GLU A 23 7.15 2.11 6.75
C GLU A 23 8.57 2.69 6.73
N LYS A 24 9.42 2.17 5.85
CA LYS A 24 10.86 2.51 5.78
C LYS A 24 11.22 3.39 4.59
N VAL A 25 10.23 3.89 3.86
CA VAL A 25 10.46 4.71 2.67
C VAL A 25 10.85 6.12 3.09
N GLU A 26 12.05 6.54 2.68
CA GLU A 26 12.53 7.90 2.85
C GLU A 26 12.91 8.52 1.51
N ILE A 27 12.22 9.61 1.16
CA ILE A 27 12.50 10.41 -0.04
C ILE A 27 13.51 11.49 0.34
N GLY A 28 14.63 11.54 -0.39
CA GLY A 28 15.66 12.58 -0.25
C GLY A 28 15.33 13.86 -1.03
N GLY A 29 16.25 14.82 -1.04
CA GLY A 29 16.10 16.08 -1.79
C GLY A 29 15.53 17.23 -0.96
N LEU A 30 15.29 18.37 -1.60
CA LEU A 30 14.86 19.60 -0.92
C LEU A 30 13.44 19.45 -0.33
N LYS A 31 12.56 18.78 -1.06
CA LYS A 31 11.19 18.46 -0.59
C LYS A 31 11.09 17.10 0.09
N GLY A 32 12.20 16.38 0.21
CA GLY A 32 12.24 15.00 0.68
C GLY A 32 11.49 14.77 1.99
N LYS A 33 11.76 15.58 3.02
CA LYS A 33 11.07 15.48 4.31
C LYS A 33 9.53 15.59 4.21
N ALA A 34 9.03 16.51 3.39
CA ALA A 34 7.60 16.70 3.21
C ALA A 34 6.97 15.54 2.43
N LEU A 35 7.67 15.00 1.43
CA LEU A 35 7.22 13.86 0.63
C LEU A 35 7.28 12.56 1.45
N SER A 36 8.32 12.33 2.24
CA SER A 36 8.41 11.20 3.19
C SER A 36 7.28 11.25 4.21
N SER A 37 6.93 12.44 4.72
CA SER A 37 5.78 12.58 5.63
C SER A 37 4.45 12.24 4.97
N GLN A 38 4.28 12.55 3.68
CA GLN A 38 3.08 12.15 2.93
C GLN A 38 3.05 10.64 2.71
N MET A 39 4.20 10.03 2.39
CA MET A 39 4.31 8.57 2.27
C MET A 39 4.00 7.86 3.60
N MET A 40 4.50 8.39 4.72
CA MET A 40 4.19 7.86 6.05
C MET A 40 2.69 7.94 6.36
N SER A 41 2.03 9.03 5.97
CA SER A 41 0.57 9.16 6.13
C SER A 41 -0.22 8.14 5.29
N VAL A 42 0.33 7.68 4.15
CA VAL A 42 -0.26 6.57 3.39
C VAL A 42 -0.09 5.27 4.16
N TYR A 43 1.12 4.99 4.66
CA TYR A 43 1.41 3.81 5.47
C TYR A 43 0.53 3.73 6.72
N ASP A 44 0.45 4.80 7.51
CA ASP A 44 -0.34 4.84 8.75
C ASP A 44 -1.82 4.56 8.45
N ASN A 45 -2.37 5.15 7.39
CA ASN A 45 -3.75 4.92 6.99
C ASN A 45 -4.00 3.47 6.57
N PHE A 46 -3.09 2.88 5.79
CA PHE A 46 -3.15 1.46 5.47
C PHE A 46 -3.10 0.60 6.74
N PHE A 47 -2.16 0.87 7.64
CA PHE A 47 -1.92 0.08 8.83
C PHE A 47 -3.10 0.11 9.81
N ASP A 48 -3.74 1.27 9.97
CA ASP A 48 -4.95 1.42 10.79
C ASP A 48 -6.08 0.53 10.25
N HIS A 49 -6.35 0.58 8.95
CA HIS A 49 -7.37 -0.27 8.32
C HIS A 49 -7.00 -1.76 8.37
N TYR A 50 -5.76 -2.11 8.04
CA TYR A 50 -5.26 -3.48 8.13
C TYR A 50 -5.41 -4.07 9.54
N SER A 51 -5.13 -3.27 10.57
CA SER A 51 -5.31 -3.66 11.97
C SER A 51 -6.79 -3.92 12.29
N LEU A 52 -7.71 -3.13 11.75
CA LEU A 52 -9.15 -3.38 11.88
C LEU A 52 -9.60 -4.68 11.20
N TYR A 53 -9.03 -5.04 10.04
CA TYR A 53 -9.30 -6.35 9.41
C TYR A 53 -8.93 -7.51 10.30
N SER A 54 -7.80 -7.41 11.01
CA SER A 54 -7.33 -8.48 11.90
C SER A 54 -8.26 -8.75 13.08
N ASN A 55 -9.17 -7.81 13.40
CA ASN A 55 -10.12 -7.93 14.50
C ASN A 55 -11.50 -8.49 14.07
N LYS A 56 -11.70 -8.81 12.78
CA LYS A 56 -12.96 -9.37 12.28
C LYS A 56 -13.15 -10.80 12.78
N THR A 57 -14.38 -11.16 13.12
CA THR A 57 -14.70 -12.42 13.83
C THR A 57 -15.32 -13.51 12.95
N TYR A 58 -15.56 -13.23 11.66
CA TYR A 58 -16.10 -14.22 10.73
C TYR A 58 -15.01 -15.16 10.21
N ASP A 59 -15.41 -16.34 9.73
CA ASP A 59 -14.52 -17.24 9.01
C ASP A 59 -14.43 -16.81 7.54
N CYS A 60 -13.29 -16.21 7.17
CA CYS A 60 -13.03 -15.77 5.79
C CYS A 60 -13.12 -16.92 4.75
N LEU A 61 -13.01 -18.18 5.19
CA LEU A 61 -13.11 -19.35 4.32
C LEU A 61 -14.53 -19.92 4.22
N ASP A 62 -15.49 -19.47 5.03
CA ASP A 62 -16.88 -19.91 4.99
C ASP A 62 -17.62 -19.32 3.78
N PRO A 63 -18.02 -20.12 2.78
CA PRO A 63 -18.75 -19.64 1.62
C PRO A 63 -20.19 -19.17 1.90
N GLY A 64 -20.71 -19.42 3.09
CA GLY A 64 -22.05 -19.00 3.53
C GLY A 64 -22.09 -17.62 4.19
N ASP A 65 -20.93 -17.04 4.51
CA ASP A 65 -20.80 -15.72 5.12
C ASP A 65 -20.25 -14.71 4.11
N ASP A 66 -21.11 -13.81 3.64
CA ASP A 66 -20.75 -12.79 2.64
C ASP A 66 -19.97 -11.60 3.24
N GLY A 67 -19.87 -11.48 4.57
CA GLY A 67 -19.19 -10.37 5.24
C GLY A 67 -17.70 -10.24 4.88
N PHE A 68 -17.03 -11.36 4.59
CA PHE A 68 -15.66 -11.35 4.07
C PHE A 68 -15.57 -10.69 2.69
N MET A 69 -16.55 -10.92 1.81
CA MET A 69 -16.52 -10.36 0.45
C MET A 69 -16.81 -8.86 0.48
N GLU A 70 -17.77 -8.43 1.30
CA GLU A 70 -18.09 -7.01 1.49
C GLU A 70 -16.87 -6.25 2.04
N ASP A 71 -16.25 -6.77 3.11
CA ASP A 71 -15.02 -6.21 3.61
C ASP A 71 -13.94 -6.24 2.51
N TYR A 72 -13.71 -7.35 1.79
CA TYR A 72 -12.67 -7.36 0.77
C TYR A 72 -12.85 -6.30 -0.34
N GLU A 73 -14.08 -5.94 -0.70
CA GLU A 73 -14.37 -4.83 -1.61
C GLU A 73 -13.97 -3.46 -1.02
N GLU A 74 -14.25 -3.23 0.27
CA GLU A 74 -13.78 -2.02 0.98
C GLU A 74 -12.25 -1.94 1.03
N PHE A 75 -11.58 -3.07 1.24
CA PHE A 75 -10.11 -3.15 1.20
C PHE A 75 -9.56 -2.75 -0.17
N LEU A 76 -10.14 -3.23 -1.26
CA LEU A 76 -9.70 -2.88 -2.61
C LEU A 76 -9.91 -1.38 -2.91
N ALA A 77 -11.02 -0.80 -2.46
CA ALA A 77 -11.27 0.63 -2.60
C ALA A 77 -10.25 1.47 -1.84
N LEU A 78 -9.88 1.06 -0.62
CA LEU A 78 -8.80 1.67 0.14
C LEU A 78 -7.46 1.58 -0.61
N VAL A 79 -7.12 0.39 -1.11
CA VAL A 79 -5.86 0.15 -1.83
C VAL A 79 -5.74 1.04 -3.05
N ASP A 80 -6.83 1.22 -3.82
CA ASP A 80 -6.84 2.09 -5.00
C ASP A 80 -6.61 3.57 -4.62
N ASP A 81 -7.27 4.08 -3.58
CA ASP A 81 -7.04 5.45 -3.08
C ASP A 81 -5.58 5.66 -2.66
N LEU A 82 -5.05 4.72 -1.88
CA LEU A 82 -3.69 4.82 -1.36
C LEU A 82 -2.65 4.70 -2.48
N ASP A 83 -2.88 3.86 -3.48
CA ASP A 83 -1.98 3.75 -4.65
C ASP A 83 -1.94 5.05 -5.45
N GLN A 84 -3.08 5.71 -5.68
CA GLN A 84 -3.10 7.03 -6.33
C GLN A 84 -2.34 8.10 -5.53
N ARG A 85 -2.41 8.04 -4.20
CA ARG A 85 -1.65 8.94 -3.31
C ARG A 85 -0.14 8.66 -3.40
N ILE A 86 0.27 7.39 -3.45
CA ILE A 86 1.67 7.01 -3.68
C ILE A 86 2.13 7.59 -5.02
N ILE A 87 1.43 7.30 -6.11
CA ILE A 87 1.74 7.82 -7.46
C ILE A 87 1.93 9.33 -7.44
N THR A 88 1.04 10.06 -6.76
CA THR A 88 1.13 11.52 -6.62
C THR A 88 2.43 11.97 -5.94
N VAL A 89 2.79 11.33 -4.81
CA VAL A 89 4.05 11.61 -4.11
C VAL A 89 5.25 11.30 -5.00
N LEU A 90 5.19 10.22 -5.78
CA LEU A 90 6.27 9.80 -6.68
C LEU A 90 6.47 10.78 -7.83
N CYS A 91 5.37 11.27 -8.44
CA CYS A 91 5.43 12.32 -9.45
C CYS A 91 6.10 13.58 -8.90
N PHE A 92 5.72 14.03 -7.70
CA PHE A 92 6.35 15.20 -7.10
C PHE A 92 7.82 14.99 -6.73
N ALA A 93 8.19 13.78 -6.29
CA ALA A 93 9.59 13.43 -6.03
C ALA A 93 10.41 13.43 -7.33
N PHE A 94 9.83 12.95 -8.42
CA PHE A 94 10.45 12.94 -9.74
C PHE A 94 10.66 14.36 -10.26
N ASP A 95 9.65 15.24 -10.13
CA ASP A 95 9.75 16.64 -10.53
C ASP A 95 10.78 17.44 -9.71
N ASP A 96 11.10 17.03 -8.46
CA ASP A 96 12.14 17.64 -7.62
C ASP A 96 13.57 17.16 -7.96
N CYS A 97 13.71 16.17 -8.86
CA CYS A 97 15.01 15.62 -9.24
C CYS A 97 15.77 16.57 -10.17
N ASN A 98 16.93 17.07 -9.69
CA ASN A 98 17.78 18.00 -10.44
C ASN A 98 19.00 17.34 -11.10
N SER A 99 19.11 16.01 -11.05
CA SER A 99 20.23 15.25 -11.60
C SER A 99 19.83 13.84 -12.00
N PRO A 100 20.56 13.19 -12.93
CA PRO A 100 20.36 11.77 -13.22
C PRO A 100 20.53 10.89 -11.97
N GLU A 101 21.49 11.22 -11.09
CA GLU A 101 21.73 10.47 -9.85
C GLU A 101 20.51 10.48 -8.92
N SER A 102 19.85 11.63 -8.75
CA SER A 102 18.63 11.72 -7.94
C SER A 102 17.47 10.92 -8.55
N VAL A 103 17.35 10.90 -9.89
CA VAL A 103 16.37 10.05 -10.58
C VAL A 103 16.65 8.57 -10.32
N PHE A 104 17.92 8.12 -10.43
CA PHE A 104 18.27 6.72 -10.17
C PHE A 104 18.01 6.30 -8.72
N LYS A 105 18.29 7.18 -7.75
CA LYS A 105 17.96 6.91 -6.34
C LYS A 105 16.46 6.75 -6.12
N LEU A 106 15.66 7.60 -6.76
CA LEU A 106 14.21 7.52 -6.70
C LEU A 106 13.69 6.22 -7.34
N LEU A 107 14.20 5.85 -8.52
CA LEU A 107 13.84 4.58 -9.18
C LEU A 107 14.26 3.35 -8.37
N TYR A 108 15.43 3.38 -7.72
CA TYR A 108 15.86 2.31 -6.83
C TYR A 108 14.91 2.15 -5.65
N LEU A 109 14.43 3.26 -5.08
CA LEU A 109 13.42 3.23 -4.03
C LEU A 109 12.12 2.60 -4.52
N PHE A 110 11.67 2.91 -5.74
CA PHE A 110 10.48 2.27 -6.34
C PHE A 110 10.66 0.79 -6.60
N ASN A 111 11.86 0.35 -7.02
CA ASN A 111 12.13 -1.06 -7.22
C ASN A 111 11.95 -1.85 -5.91
N ASN A 112 12.40 -1.30 -4.78
CA ASN A 112 12.23 -1.93 -3.48
C ASN A 112 10.76 -1.97 -3.00
N MET A 113 9.86 -1.24 -3.65
CA MET A 113 8.41 -1.29 -3.40
C MET A 113 7.65 -2.23 -4.36
N LEU A 114 8.30 -2.78 -5.39
CA LEU A 114 7.65 -3.57 -6.46
C LEU A 114 8.11 -5.05 -6.50
N GLU A 115 9.04 -5.46 -5.63
CA GLU A 115 9.59 -6.82 -5.51
C GLU A 115 9.11 -7.55 -4.26
#